data_AF-A0A1C7MU22-F1
#
_entry.id   AF-A0A1C7MU22-F1
#
_cell.length_a   1.000
_cell.length_b   1.000
_cell.length_c   1.000
_cell.angle_alpha   90.00
_cell.angle_beta   90.00
_cell.angle_gamma   90.00
#
_symmetry.space_group_name_H-M   'P 1'
#
loop_
_entity.id
_entity.type
_entity.pdbx_description
1 polymer ?
#
loop_
_entity_poly.entity_id
_entity_poly.type
_entity_poly.pdbx_seq_one_letter_code
_entity_poly.pdbx_strand_id
1 'polypeptide(L)'
;MSDIKCDVRNPLLFECAWEIANKAGGIYTVIKTKVPVTISEYGDRYCLIGPLSYKTSPMEVEAQEPTDPHLAATLDNLRNASVKFLCGRLLIEGAPHVLLFDTGSQYLRLDEWKGDLWNLTGIPTSPNDHETNEFIVFGYIVAWFLGEVLRIVQLDKAVVVHFHEWQAGLAIPLCRKRHIDVTTVFTTHATLLGHYLCAGSVDFYNNLPYFDVDHAAGKRGICHRYCIERSVAHCADVFTTVSHITAYESEHLRKRKPDGVLPNGLNVVKFQAMHEFQNLHLTAKAKINDFVRGHFYGHYDFDLDNTLYMFTAGRYEYRRRVWTCSSSLWPMHQGEQIGITLNGDWAIPYDDSPESKSHTYPLSAAPSTDLHVLFQTSKLLNTPWMSPSRQVEMTSFKAA
;
A
#
# COMPACT_ATOMS: atom_id res chain seq x y z
N MET A 1 -40.78 19.04 -14.10
CA MET A 1 -39.54 19.26 -13.35
C MET A 1 -38.48 19.47 -14.39
N SER A 2 -37.95 20.68 -14.52
CA SER A 2 -36.85 20.96 -15.45
C SER A 2 -35.67 20.06 -15.08
N ASP A 3 -35.17 19.28 -16.03
CA ASP A 3 -33.93 18.50 -15.87
C ASP A 3 -32.79 19.45 -15.52
N ILE A 4 -32.50 19.61 -14.22
CA ILE A 4 -31.33 20.37 -13.76
C ILE A 4 -30.14 19.52 -14.18
N LYS A 5 -29.49 19.94 -15.27
CA LYS A 5 -28.36 19.22 -15.85
C LYS A 5 -27.13 19.46 -14.98
N CYS A 6 -26.71 18.42 -14.26
CA CYS A 6 -25.51 18.40 -13.45
C CYS A 6 -24.26 18.68 -14.32
N ASP A 7 -23.39 19.60 -13.87
CA ASP A 7 -22.12 19.97 -14.51
C ASP A 7 -21.09 18.86 -14.28
N VAL A 8 -20.91 18.07 -15.32
CA VAL A 8 -19.92 17.00 -15.39
C VAL A 8 -18.51 17.48 -15.77
N ARG A 9 -18.35 18.75 -16.17
CA ARG A 9 -17.03 19.29 -16.59
C ARG A 9 -16.19 19.76 -15.43
N ASN A 10 -16.83 20.23 -14.35
CA ASN A 10 -16.15 20.68 -13.13
C ASN A 10 -16.59 19.87 -11.89
N PRO A 11 -16.41 18.54 -11.88
CA PRO A 11 -16.89 17.71 -10.77
C PRO A 11 -16.13 17.99 -9.47
N LEU A 12 -16.78 17.76 -8.33
CA LEU A 12 -16.08 17.61 -7.05
C LEU A 12 -15.40 16.24 -7.00
N LEU A 13 -14.18 16.18 -6.46
CA LEU A 13 -13.44 14.94 -6.28
C LEU A 13 -13.13 14.73 -4.81
N PHE A 14 -13.72 13.68 -4.25
CA PHE A 14 -13.35 13.15 -2.94
C PHE A 14 -12.50 11.91 -3.14
N GLU A 15 -11.28 11.90 -2.63
CA GLU A 15 -10.41 10.73 -2.73
C GLU A 15 -10.17 10.13 -1.35
N CYS A 16 -10.65 8.90 -1.17
CA CYS A 16 -10.78 8.21 0.09
C CYS A 16 -9.74 7.08 0.19
N ALA A 17 -8.95 7.08 1.25
CA ALA A 17 -8.00 6.00 1.53
C ALA A 17 -7.72 5.89 3.03
N TRP A 18 -7.43 4.68 3.48
CA TRP A 18 -7.09 4.42 4.88
C TRP A 18 -5.76 5.07 5.32
N GLU A 19 -4.84 5.28 4.38
CA GLU A 19 -3.49 5.79 4.65
C GLU A 19 -3.39 7.33 4.57
N ILE A 20 -4.48 8.08 4.43
CA ILE A 20 -4.41 9.55 4.38
C ILE A 20 -4.01 10.09 5.76
N ALA A 21 -2.97 10.94 5.81
CA ALA A 21 -2.38 11.48 7.04
C ALA A 21 -1.94 10.41 8.07
N ASN A 22 -1.72 9.18 7.60
CA ASN A 22 -1.26 8.05 8.39
C ASN A 22 -0.46 7.08 7.52
N LYS A 23 0.87 7.21 7.55
CA LYS A 23 1.78 6.39 6.76
C LYS A 23 1.82 4.93 7.26
N ALA A 24 0.92 4.09 6.76
CA ALA A 24 0.91 2.64 7.02
C ALA A 24 1.56 1.80 5.90
N GLY A 25 1.56 2.29 4.66
CA GLY A 25 1.96 1.50 3.50
C GLY A 25 2.41 2.31 2.29
N GLY A 26 2.29 1.69 1.12
CA GLY A 26 2.69 2.28 -0.16
C GLY A 26 1.68 3.29 -0.69
N ILE A 27 0.40 3.18 -0.29
CA ILE A 27 -0.69 4.02 -0.80
C ILE A 27 -0.50 5.46 -0.35
N TYR A 28 0.00 5.68 0.88
CA TYR A 28 0.44 6.99 1.34
C TYR A 28 1.37 7.67 0.33
N THR A 29 2.35 6.93 -0.19
CA THR A 29 3.33 7.48 -1.15
C THR A 29 2.65 7.77 -2.49
N VAL A 30 1.79 6.87 -2.97
CA VAL A 30 1.04 7.06 -4.23
C VAL A 30 0.18 8.32 -4.18
N ILE A 31 -0.59 8.50 -3.11
CA ILE A 31 -1.43 9.69 -2.94
C ILE A 31 -0.54 10.93 -2.84
N LYS A 32 0.48 10.91 -1.99
CA LYS A 32 1.39 12.05 -1.78
C LYS A 32 2.06 12.52 -3.08
N THR A 33 2.53 11.61 -3.93
CA THR A 33 3.16 11.99 -5.22
C THR A 33 2.15 12.43 -6.27
N LYS A 34 0.91 11.94 -6.20
CA LYS A 34 -0.18 12.28 -7.14
C LYS A 34 -0.89 13.60 -6.82
N VAL A 35 -0.88 14.03 -5.56
CA VAL A 35 -1.58 15.23 -5.10
C VAL A 35 -1.21 16.49 -5.94
N PRO A 36 0.06 16.81 -6.23
CA PRO A 36 0.41 18.02 -7.00
C PRO A 36 -0.28 18.09 -8.37
N VAL A 37 -0.29 16.99 -9.13
CA VAL A 37 -0.96 16.95 -10.43
C VAL A 37 -2.48 17.00 -10.28
N THR A 38 -3.03 16.36 -9.25
CA THR A 38 -4.49 16.36 -9.00
C THR A 38 -4.99 17.76 -8.63
N ILE A 39 -4.25 18.48 -7.78
CA ILE A 39 -4.57 19.87 -7.42
C ILE A 39 -4.42 20.80 -8.62
N SER A 40 -3.44 20.58 -9.50
CA SER A 40 -3.30 21.40 -10.71
C SER A 40 -4.53 21.33 -11.63
N GLU A 41 -5.27 20.23 -11.59
CA GLU A 41 -6.49 20.02 -12.37
C GLU A 41 -7.77 20.42 -11.60
N TYR A 42 -7.87 20.04 -10.33
CA TYR A 42 -9.10 20.21 -9.53
C TYR A 42 -9.13 21.48 -8.67
N GLY A 43 -7.96 22.00 -8.26
CA GLY A 43 -7.87 23.10 -7.30
C GLY A 43 -8.59 22.77 -5.98
N ASP A 44 -9.41 23.70 -5.50
CA ASP A 44 -10.18 23.54 -4.26
C ASP A 44 -11.36 22.55 -4.37
N ARG A 45 -11.65 22.00 -5.56
CA ARG A 45 -12.67 20.94 -5.75
C ARG A 45 -12.20 19.56 -5.31
N TYR A 46 -10.94 19.43 -4.88
CA TYR A 46 -10.32 18.18 -4.49
C TYR A 46 -10.16 18.11 -2.97
N CYS A 47 -10.68 17.04 -2.37
CA CYS A 47 -10.58 16.78 -0.94
C CYS A 47 -10.23 15.32 -0.66
N LEU A 48 -9.25 15.11 0.21
CA LEU A 48 -8.84 13.81 0.70
C LEU A 48 -9.68 13.41 1.92
N ILE A 49 -10.14 12.16 1.99
CA ILE A 49 -10.92 11.65 3.13
C ILE A 49 -10.24 10.41 3.73
N GLY A 50 -9.90 10.48 5.02
CA GLY A 50 -9.24 9.38 5.73
C GLY A 50 -9.70 9.20 7.17
N PRO A 51 -9.22 8.16 7.87
CA PRO A 51 -9.43 8.02 9.30
C PRO A 51 -8.54 9.01 10.09
N LEU A 52 -9.05 9.52 11.21
CA LEU A 52 -8.29 10.38 12.11
C LEU A 52 -7.37 9.53 12.98
N SER A 53 -6.06 9.71 12.81
CA SER A 53 -5.04 9.14 13.68
C SER A 53 -4.56 10.21 14.65
N TYR A 54 -4.93 10.11 15.92
CA TYR A 54 -4.49 11.05 16.97
C TYR A 54 -2.96 11.12 17.14
N LYS A 55 -2.21 10.12 16.64
CA LYS A 55 -0.75 10.08 16.71
C LYS A 55 -0.07 10.85 15.59
N THR A 56 -0.59 10.77 14.37
CA THR A 56 0.09 11.26 13.16
C THR A 56 -0.60 12.48 12.56
N SER A 57 -1.93 12.52 12.59
CA SER A 57 -2.71 13.55 11.91
C SER A 57 -2.40 14.98 12.39
N PRO A 58 -2.22 15.27 13.69
CA PRO A 58 -1.87 16.63 14.14
C PRO A 58 -0.50 17.13 13.65
N MET A 59 0.40 16.21 13.25
CA MET A 59 1.72 16.57 12.71
C MET A 59 1.70 16.77 11.19
N GLU A 60 0.75 16.15 10.51
CA GLU A 60 0.65 16.17 9.04
C GLU A 60 -0.43 17.13 8.53
N VAL A 61 -1.36 17.59 9.38
CA VAL A 61 -2.51 18.41 8.96
C VAL A 61 -2.52 19.73 9.72
N GLU A 62 -2.57 20.82 8.96
CA GLU A 62 -2.90 22.14 9.49
C GLU A 62 -4.41 22.26 9.58
N ALA A 63 -4.93 22.31 10.81
CA ALA A 63 -6.36 22.40 11.08
C ALA A 63 -6.93 23.71 10.53
N GLN A 64 -8.00 23.61 9.75
CA GLN A 64 -8.68 24.76 9.14
C GLN A 64 -10.18 24.45 9.03
N GLU A 65 -11.03 25.41 9.39
CA GLU A 65 -12.45 25.29 9.12
C GLU A 65 -12.72 25.43 7.60
N PRO A 66 -13.69 24.69 7.05
CA PRO A 66 -14.00 24.75 5.63
C PRO A 66 -14.46 26.16 5.22
N THR A 67 -13.92 26.65 4.11
CA THR A 67 -14.31 27.95 3.55
C THR A 67 -15.64 27.91 2.81
N ASP A 68 -16.04 26.73 2.31
CA ASP A 68 -17.34 26.53 1.66
C ASP A 68 -18.45 26.45 2.72
N PRO A 69 -19.43 27.38 2.72
CA PRO A 69 -20.55 27.38 3.67
C PRO A 69 -21.39 26.10 3.63
N HIS A 70 -21.50 25.46 2.45
CA HIS A 70 -22.28 24.23 2.33
C HIS A 70 -21.57 23.06 3.00
N LEU A 71 -20.25 22.94 2.77
CA LEU A 71 -19.43 21.95 3.45
C LEU A 71 -19.40 22.21 4.97
N ALA A 72 -19.29 23.47 5.40
CA ALA A 72 -19.37 23.85 6.81
C ALA A 72 -20.69 23.38 7.45
N ALA A 73 -21.83 23.64 6.79
CA ALA A 73 -23.14 23.20 7.27
C ALA A 73 -23.28 21.66 7.31
N THR A 74 -22.73 20.94 6.33
CA THR A 74 -22.64 19.47 6.37
C THR A 74 -21.84 19.00 7.58
N LEU A 75 -20.67 19.58 7.81
CA LEU A 75 -19.80 19.22 8.91
C LEU A 75 -20.42 19.57 10.27
N ASP A 76 -21.17 20.67 10.38
CA ASP A 76 -21.92 21.02 11.57
C ASP A 76 -23.04 20.02 11.87
N ASN A 77 -23.75 19.52 10.86
CA ASN A 77 -24.75 18.46 11.07
C ASN A 77 -24.12 17.16 11.58
N LEU A 78 -22.95 16.78 11.06
CA LEU A 78 -22.20 15.63 11.55
C LEU A 78 -21.70 15.86 12.99
N ARG A 79 -21.21 17.07 13.29
CA ARG A 79 -20.78 17.49 14.62
C ARG A 79 -21.94 17.43 15.63
N ASN A 80 -23.13 17.89 15.24
CA ASN A 80 -24.36 17.78 16.03
C ASN A 80 -24.78 16.33 16.28
N ALA A 81 -24.47 15.43 15.36
CA ALA A 81 -24.63 13.99 15.53
C ALA A 81 -23.47 13.30 16.29
N SER A 82 -22.62 14.09 16.95
CA SER A 82 -21.46 13.61 17.74
C SER A 82 -20.38 12.91 16.91
N VAL A 83 -20.33 13.12 15.60
CA VAL A 83 -19.21 12.66 14.77
C VAL A 83 -18.05 13.62 14.97
N LYS A 84 -16.91 13.11 15.44
CA LYS A 84 -15.68 13.89 15.55
C LYS A 84 -14.87 13.77 14.26
N PHE A 85 -14.29 14.88 13.83
CA PHE A 85 -13.45 14.93 12.65
C PHE A 85 -12.42 16.06 12.76
N LEU A 86 -11.37 15.98 11.95
CA LEU A 86 -10.40 17.05 11.72
C LEU A 86 -10.51 17.49 10.26
N CYS A 87 -10.81 18.77 10.04
CA CYS A 87 -10.76 19.38 8.71
C CYS A 87 -9.52 20.27 8.62
N GLY A 88 -8.89 20.34 7.45
CA GLY A 88 -7.68 21.14 7.28
C GLY A 88 -7.02 21.01 5.92
N ARG A 89 -5.73 21.36 5.90
CA ARG A 89 -4.83 21.21 4.74
C ARG A 89 -3.72 20.23 5.09
N LEU A 90 -3.46 19.26 4.21
CA LEU A 90 -2.38 18.29 4.41
C LEU A 90 -1.02 18.95 4.08
N LEU A 91 -0.05 18.85 4.98
CA LEU A 91 1.28 19.47 4.90
C LEU A 91 2.21 18.72 3.93
N ILE A 92 1.82 18.70 2.66
CA ILE A 92 2.58 18.17 1.52
C ILE A 92 2.56 19.17 0.37
N GLU A 93 3.35 18.90 -0.67
CA GLU A 93 3.35 19.70 -1.89
C GLU A 93 1.93 19.82 -2.47
N GLY A 94 1.49 21.06 -2.68
CA GLY A 94 0.15 21.40 -3.18
C GLY A 94 -0.90 21.69 -2.09
N ALA A 95 -0.71 21.24 -0.84
CA ALA A 95 -1.62 21.50 0.28
C ALA A 95 -3.12 21.20 -0.02
N PRO A 96 -3.50 19.92 -0.29
CA PRO A 96 -4.89 19.57 -0.56
C PRO A 96 -5.77 19.75 0.67
N HIS A 97 -7.06 19.98 0.45
CA HIS A 97 -8.06 19.84 1.51
C HIS A 97 -8.08 18.40 2.02
N VAL A 98 -8.25 18.25 3.33
CA VAL A 98 -8.36 16.94 3.97
C VAL A 98 -9.46 16.94 5.03
N LEU A 99 -10.20 15.85 5.09
CA LEU A 99 -11.22 15.57 6.09
C LEU A 99 -10.94 14.22 6.73
N LEU A 100 -10.62 14.21 8.01
CA LEU A 100 -10.28 13.01 8.76
C LEU A 100 -11.35 12.68 9.79
N PHE A 101 -11.95 11.50 9.70
CA PHE A 101 -13.02 11.07 10.60
C PHE A 101 -12.51 10.22 11.76
N ASP A 102 -12.94 10.56 12.98
CA ASP A 102 -12.70 9.73 14.15
C ASP A 102 -13.71 8.60 14.22
N THR A 103 -13.27 7.39 13.89
CA THR A 103 -14.07 6.16 14.02
C THR A 103 -14.47 5.89 15.47
N GLY A 104 -13.63 6.24 16.45
CA GLY A 104 -13.92 6.08 17.87
C GLY A 104 -15.17 6.85 18.32
N SER A 105 -15.49 7.95 17.65
CA SER A 105 -16.65 8.79 17.98
C SER A 105 -18.00 8.12 17.72
N GLN A 106 -18.06 7.11 16.83
CA GLN A 106 -19.29 6.43 16.42
C GLN A 106 -19.27 4.92 16.71
N TYR A 107 -18.32 4.44 17.50
CA TYR A 107 -18.18 3.01 17.80
C TYR A 107 -19.41 2.42 18.52
N LEU A 108 -20.21 3.26 19.20
CA LEU A 108 -21.49 2.87 19.81
C LEU A 108 -22.52 2.35 18.79
N ARG A 109 -22.40 2.74 17.52
CA ARG A 109 -23.29 2.31 16.42
C ARG A 109 -22.76 1.10 15.66
N LEU A 110 -21.64 0.53 16.08
CA LEU A 110 -21.00 -0.59 15.37
C LEU A 110 -21.94 -1.78 15.19
N ASP A 111 -22.66 -2.19 16.24
CA ASP A 111 -23.54 -3.35 16.17
C ASP A 111 -24.75 -3.09 15.26
N GLU A 112 -25.31 -1.88 15.29
CA GLU A 112 -26.36 -1.41 14.37
C GLU A 112 -25.86 -1.50 12.92
N TRP A 113 -24.67 -0.96 12.65
CA TRP A 113 -24.10 -0.91 11.30
C TRP A 113 -23.64 -2.28 10.79
N LYS A 114 -23.19 -3.19 11.66
CA LYS A 114 -22.95 -4.59 11.29
C LYS A 114 -24.24 -5.30 10.87
N GLY A 115 -25.32 -5.09 11.61
CA GLY A 115 -26.63 -5.63 11.26
C GLY A 115 -27.15 -5.08 9.93
N ASP A 116 -27.06 -3.77 9.73
CA ASP A 116 -27.43 -3.10 8.47
C ASP A 116 -26.58 -3.64 7.29
N LEU A 117 -25.26 -3.77 7.48
CA LEU A 117 -24.35 -4.24 6.44
C LEU A 117 -24.71 -5.66 5.99
N TRP A 118 -24.99 -6.57 6.93
CA TRP A 118 -25.46 -7.91 6.64
C TRP A 118 -26.78 -7.90 5.87
N ASN A 119 -27.75 -7.11 6.30
CA ASN A 119 -29.06 -7.03 5.67
C ASN A 119 -29.00 -6.47 4.24
N LEU A 120 -28.13 -5.49 3.99
CA LEU A 120 -27.99 -4.83 2.69
C LEU A 120 -27.15 -5.64 1.69
N THR A 121 -26.10 -6.29 2.16
CA THR A 121 -25.03 -6.83 1.31
C THR A 121 -24.70 -8.29 1.54
N GLY A 122 -25.17 -8.89 2.64
CA GLY A 122 -24.83 -10.28 3.01
C GLY A 122 -23.37 -10.47 3.43
N ILE A 123 -22.65 -9.40 3.78
CA ILE A 123 -21.25 -9.48 4.20
C ILE A 123 -21.18 -9.91 5.67
N PRO A 124 -20.57 -11.06 6.00
CA PRO A 124 -20.40 -11.46 7.38
C PRO A 124 -19.35 -10.59 8.08
N THR A 125 -19.51 -10.38 9.39
CA THR A 125 -18.55 -9.62 10.20
C THR A 125 -18.13 -10.43 11.41
N SER A 126 -16.83 -10.43 11.73
CA SER A 126 -16.31 -11.06 12.94
C SER A 126 -16.30 -10.05 14.09
N PRO A 127 -16.79 -10.37 15.30
CA PRO A 127 -16.74 -9.45 16.45
C PRO A 127 -15.30 -9.18 16.90
N ASN A 128 -14.40 -10.15 16.77
CA ASN A 128 -13.03 -10.07 17.28
C ASN A 128 -12.04 -9.40 16.30
N ASP A 129 -12.48 -9.04 15.09
CA ASP A 129 -11.63 -8.35 14.12
C ASP A 129 -11.75 -6.84 14.26
N HIS A 130 -10.93 -6.27 15.15
CA HIS A 130 -10.89 -4.84 15.41
C HIS A 130 -10.60 -4.02 14.13
N GLU A 131 -9.72 -4.48 13.25
CA GLU A 131 -9.41 -3.76 12.01
C GLU A 131 -10.64 -3.65 11.11
N THR A 132 -11.34 -4.77 10.90
CA THR A 132 -12.57 -4.74 10.10
C THR A 132 -13.65 -3.88 10.75
N ASN A 133 -13.75 -3.86 12.08
CA ASN A 133 -14.70 -2.98 12.78
C ASN A 133 -14.42 -1.50 12.49
N GLU A 134 -13.16 -1.09 12.53
CA GLU A 134 -12.74 0.28 12.20
C GLU A 134 -13.10 0.64 10.75
N PHE A 135 -12.88 -0.27 9.79
CA PHE A 135 -13.24 -0.05 8.39
C PHE A 135 -14.75 0.05 8.18
N ILE A 136 -15.54 -0.71 8.97
CA ILE A 136 -17.00 -0.61 8.95
C ILE A 136 -17.46 0.76 9.39
N VAL A 137 -16.99 1.20 10.55
CA VAL A 137 -17.35 2.51 11.08
C VAL A 137 -16.95 3.62 10.11
N PHE A 138 -15.73 3.55 9.58
CA PHE A 138 -15.25 4.53 8.60
C PHE A 138 -16.12 4.57 7.34
N GLY A 139 -16.42 3.42 6.72
CA GLY A 139 -17.26 3.34 5.53
C GLY A 139 -18.67 3.91 5.73
N TYR A 140 -19.27 3.69 6.91
CA TYR A 140 -20.57 4.24 7.26
C TYR A 140 -20.54 5.76 7.48
N ILE A 141 -19.50 6.28 8.15
CA ILE A 141 -19.32 7.74 8.33
C ILE A 141 -19.13 8.41 6.97
N VAL A 142 -18.30 7.84 6.09
CA VAL A 142 -18.08 8.39 4.75
C VAL A 142 -19.36 8.37 3.92
N ALA A 143 -20.12 7.27 3.92
CA ALA A 143 -21.40 7.20 3.22
C ALA A 143 -22.43 8.21 3.78
N TRP A 144 -22.43 8.42 5.10
CA TRP A 144 -23.28 9.44 5.73
C TRP A 144 -22.88 10.86 5.30
N PHE A 145 -21.59 11.18 5.37
CA PHE A 145 -21.06 12.44 4.90
C PHE A 145 -21.46 12.72 3.44
N LEU A 146 -21.24 11.77 2.52
CA LEU A 146 -21.60 11.93 1.11
C LEU A 146 -23.09 12.18 0.91
N GLY A 147 -23.96 11.50 1.66
CA GLY A 147 -25.39 11.73 1.65
C GLY A 147 -25.78 13.14 2.13
N GLU A 148 -25.15 13.64 3.20
CA GLU A 148 -25.40 14.98 3.72
C GLU A 148 -24.87 16.09 2.81
N VAL A 149 -23.69 15.89 2.20
CA VAL A 149 -23.12 16.83 1.21
C VAL A 149 -24.11 17.04 0.07
N LEU A 150 -24.63 15.97 -0.53
CA LEU A 150 -25.60 16.06 -1.64
C LEU A 150 -26.95 16.67 -1.24
N ARG A 151 -27.34 16.55 0.03
CA ARG A 151 -28.61 17.09 0.52
C ARG A 151 -28.55 18.60 0.72
N ILE A 152 -27.43 19.10 1.24
CA ILE A 152 -27.24 20.51 1.64
C ILE A 152 -26.72 21.33 0.48
N VAL A 153 -25.75 20.76 -0.24
CA VAL A 153 -25.22 21.35 -1.44
C VAL A 153 -26.17 20.87 -2.54
N GLN A 154 -27.16 21.67 -2.93
CA GLN A 154 -27.93 21.43 -4.17
C GLN A 154 -26.93 21.53 -5.33
N LEU A 155 -26.20 20.45 -5.56
CA LEU A 155 -25.04 20.46 -6.40
C LEU A 155 -25.48 20.58 -7.84
N ASP A 156 -25.11 21.71 -8.43
CA ASP A 156 -25.06 21.88 -9.87
C ASP A 156 -23.90 21.10 -10.49
N LYS A 157 -23.06 20.42 -9.70
CA LYS A 157 -21.83 19.72 -10.12
C LYS A 157 -21.87 18.23 -9.80
N ALA A 158 -21.27 17.43 -10.68
CA ALA A 158 -21.14 16.00 -10.44
C ALA A 158 -20.16 15.72 -9.29
N VAL A 159 -20.42 14.70 -8.49
CA VAL A 159 -19.54 14.28 -7.41
C VAL A 159 -18.90 12.94 -7.76
N VAL A 160 -17.58 12.92 -7.82
CA VAL A 160 -16.78 11.71 -8.02
C VAL A 160 -16.11 11.36 -6.69
N VAL A 161 -16.27 10.12 -6.28
CA VAL A 161 -15.64 9.60 -5.07
C VAL A 161 -14.74 8.43 -5.42
N HIS A 162 -13.45 8.59 -5.20
CA HIS A 162 -12.42 7.63 -5.56
C HIS A 162 -11.89 6.93 -4.31
N PHE A 163 -12.14 5.64 -4.18
CA PHE A 163 -11.72 4.82 -3.05
C PHE A 163 -10.48 3.98 -3.39
N HIS A 164 -9.50 3.99 -2.48
CA HIS A 164 -8.33 3.13 -2.55
C HIS A 164 -8.40 2.00 -1.52
N GLU A 165 -8.33 0.77 -2.05
CA GLU A 165 -8.42 -0.49 -1.31
C GLU A 165 -9.71 -0.71 -0.51
N TRP A 166 -9.91 -1.99 -0.15
CA TRP A 166 -11.12 -2.46 0.49
C TRP A 166 -11.34 -1.86 1.88
N GLN A 167 -10.29 -1.39 2.57
CA GLN A 167 -10.41 -0.72 3.88
C GLN A 167 -11.20 0.60 3.80
N ALA A 168 -11.00 1.39 2.74
CA ALA A 168 -11.75 2.63 2.54
C ALA A 168 -13.03 2.40 1.70
N GLY A 169 -13.04 1.35 0.89
CA GLY A 169 -14.09 1.13 -0.12
C GLY A 169 -15.46 0.71 0.41
N LEU A 170 -15.63 0.37 1.69
CA LEU A 170 -16.92 -0.11 2.22
C LEU A 170 -18.08 0.89 2.03
N ALA A 171 -17.79 2.18 1.90
CA ALA A 171 -18.80 3.19 1.57
C ALA A 171 -19.46 2.95 0.20
N ILE A 172 -18.79 2.29 -0.75
CA ILE A 172 -19.27 2.04 -2.12
C ILE A 172 -20.58 1.23 -2.14
N PRO A 173 -20.66 0.01 -1.57
CA PRO A 173 -21.91 -0.75 -1.55
C PRO A 173 -23.03 -0.01 -0.81
N LEU A 174 -22.70 0.78 0.23
CA LEU A 174 -23.67 1.61 0.93
C LEU A 174 -24.23 2.71 0.02
N CYS A 175 -23.36 3.43 -0.70
CA CYS A 175 -23.76 4.46 -1.66
C CYS A 175 -24.67 3.89 -2.75
N ARG A 176 -24.31 2.73 -3.31
CA ARG A 176 -25.12 2.08 -4.35
C ARG A 176 -26.48 1.62 -3.83
N LYS A 177 -26.53 0.95 -2.67
CA LYS A 177 -27.79 0.43 -2.10
C LYS A 177 -28.73 1.53 -1.61
N ARG A 178 -28.17 2.66 -1.15
CA ARG A 178 -28.95 3.83 -0.69
C ARG A 178 -29.27 4.81 -1.82
N HIS A 179 -28.86 4.51 -3.05
CA HIS A 179 -29.04 5.38 -4.23
C HIS A 179 -28.52 6.81 -4.00
N ILE A 180 -27.34 6.92 -3.37
CA ILE A 180 -26.65 8.20 -3.20
C ILE A 180 -26.14 8.64 -4.58
N ASP A 181 -26.44 9.87 -4.98
CA ASP A 181 -26.13 10.43 -6.30
C ASP A 181 -24.64 10.84 -6.44
N VAL A 182 -23.76 9.84 -6.34
CA VAL A 182 -22.31 9.98 -6.51
C VAL A 182 -21.81 8.97 -7.54
N THR A 183 -20.77 9.32 -8.29
CA THR A 183 -20.03 8.38 -9.12
C THR A 183 -18.87 7.79 -8.33
N THR A 184 -18.82 6.47 -8.21
CA THR A 184 -17.82 5.76 -7.40
C THR A 184 -16.73 5.14 -8.27
N VAL A 185 -15.47 5.43 -7.94
CA VAL A 185 -14.29 4.79 -8.53
C VAL A 185 -13.61 3.96 -7.45
N PHE A 186 -13.28 2.71 -7.75
CA PHE A 186 -12.54 1.84 -6.85
C PHE A 186 -11.21 1.43 -7.47
N THR A 187 -10.11 1.74 -6.80
CA THR A 187 -8.77 1.27 -7.18
C THR A 187 -8.22 0.33 -6.13
N THR A 188 -7.76 -0.83 -6.58
CA THR A 188 -7.04 -1.79 -5.76
C THR A 188 -5.60 -1.91 -6.22
N HIS A 189 -4.68 -1.90 -5.27
CA HIS A 189 -3.25 -2.01 -5.46
C HIS A 189 -2.78 -3.47 -5.35
N ALA A 190 -3.48 -4.30 -4.59
CA ALA A 190 -3.23 -5.73 -4.49
C ALA A 190 -4.51 -6.53 -4.23
N THR A 191 -4.50 -7.84 -4.54
CA THR A 191 -5.59 -8.75 -4.16
C THR A 191 -5.34 -9.35 -2.78
N LEU A 192 -6.33 -9.32 -1.89
CA LEU A 192 -6.22 -9.94 -0.57
C LEU A 192 -5.85 -11.42 -0.70
N LEU A 193 -6.63 -12.18 -1.47
CA LEU A 193 -6.37 -13.60 -1.71
C LEU A 193 -5.03 -13.86 -2.42
N GLY A 194 -4.64 -13.03 -3.40
CA GLY A 194 -3.37 -13.21 -4.10
C GLY A 194 -2.17 -13.10 -3.16
N HIS A 195 -2.20 -12.13 -2.22
CA HIS A 195 -1.16 -12.00 -1.20
C HIS A 195 -0.99 -13.28 -0.35
N TYR A 196 -2.11 -13.91 0.05
CA TYR A 196 -2.07 -15.16 0.84
C TYR A 196 -1.76 -16.41 0.02
N LEU A 197 -2.18 -16.45 -1.25
CA LEU A 197 -1.97 -17.61 -2.12
C LEU A 197 -0.52 -17.67 -2.61
N CYS A 198 0.08 -16.53 -2.96
CA CYS A 198 1.49 -16.43 -3.35
C CYS A 198 2.46 -16.76 -2.20
N ALA A 199 2.03 -16.63 -0.94
CA ALA A 199 2.81 -17.08 0.21
C ALA A 199 2.81 -18.62 0.36
N GLY A 200 1.73 -19.28 -0.09
CA GLY A 200 1.67 -20.73 -0.18
C GLY A 200 2.54 -21.24 -1.33
N SER A 201 3.20 -22.38 -1.18
CA SER A 201 4.07 -23.00 -2.20
C SER A 201 3.31 -23.52 -3.44
N VAL A 202 2.35 -22.76 -3.96
CA VAL A 202 1.45 -23.17 -5.05
C VAL A 202 1.81 -22.37 -6.29
N ASP A 203 1.78 -23.03 -7.45
CA ASP A 203 1.88 -22.35 -8.73
C ASP A 203 0.61 -21.50 -8.95
N PHE A 204 0.73 -20.21 -8.63
CA PHE A 204 -0.39 -19.31 -8.50
C PHE A 204 -0.96 -18.88 -9.84
N TYR A 205 -0.13 -18.35 -10.74
CA TYR A 205 -0.61 -17.75 -12.00
C TYR A 205 -1.15 -18.79 -12.99
N ASN A 206 -0.59 -20.01 -13.00
CA ASN A 206 -1.06 -21.06 -13.89
C ASN A 206 -2.38 -21.70 -13.41
N ASN A 207 -2.66 -21.67 -12.10
CA ASN A 207 -3.87 -22.27 -11.52
C ASN A 207 -4.96 -21.26 -11.17
N LEU A 208 -4.76 -19.99 -11.54
CA LEU A 208 -5.66 -18.88 -11.17
C LEU A 208 -7.15 -19.16 -11.45
N PRO A 209 -7.54 -19.72 -12.62
CA PRO A 209 -8.94 -20.00 -12.94
C PRO A 209 -9.57 -21.12 -12.10
N TYR A 210 -8.75 -22.00 -11.52
CA TYR A 210 -9.23 -23.22 -10.84
C TYR A 210 -9.37 -23.05 -9.32
N PHE A 211 -9.00 -21.90 -8.76
CA PHE A 211 -9.13 -21.67 -7.32
C PHE A 211 -10.59 -21.47 -6.90
N ASP A 212 -11.02 -22.26 -5.92
CA ASP A 212 -12.18 -21.97 -5.10
C ASP A 212 -11.83 -20.85 -4.11
N VAL A 213 -12.27 -19.65 -4.44
CA VAL A 213 -12.01 -18.42 -3.69
C VAL A 213 -12.66 -18.42 -2.31
N ASP A 214 -13.86 -19.00 -2.19
CA ASP A 214 -14.62 -19.01 -0.94
C ASP A 214 -14.01 -20.03 0.02
N HIS A 215 -13.63 -21.21 -0.49
CA HIS A 215 -12.86 -22.19 0.29
C HIS A 215 -11.49 -21.64 0.71
N ALA A 216 -10.77 -20.97 -0.19
CA ALA A 216 -9.45 -20.41 0.10
C ALA A 216 -9.50 -19.30 1.17
N ALA A 217 -10.54 -18.46 1.13
CA ALA A 217 -10.78 -17.42 2.12
C ALA A 217 -11.21 -17.99 3.47
N GLY A 218 -12.12 -18.98 3.46
CA GLY A 218 -12.61 -19.68 4.65
C GLY A 218 -11.48 -20.40 5.40
N LYS A 219 -10.64 -21.16 4.70
CA LYS A 219 -9.49 -21.88 5.27
C LYS A 219 -8.51 -20.96 6.01
N ARG A 220 -8.45 -19.68 5.64
CA ARG A 220 -7.54 -18.68 6.19
C ARG A 220 -8.21 -17.73 7.19
N GLY A 221 -9.51 -17.88 7.44
CA GLY A 221 -10.25 -17.01 8.36
C GLY A 221 -10.41 -15.57 7.85
N ILE A 222 -10.34 -15.34 6.54
CA ILE A 222 -10.44 -14.00 5.92
C ILE A 222 -11.71 -13.83 5.07
N CYS A 223 -12.70 -14.69 5.26
CA CYS A 223 -13.94 -14.70 4.48
C CYS A 223 -14.64 -13.33 4.50
N HIS A 224 -14.78 -12.71 5.67
CA HIS A 224 -15.39 -11.38 5.82
C HIS A 224 -14.62 -10.29 5.06
N ARG A 225 -13.29 -10.24 5.16
CA ARG A 225 -12.44 -9.27 4.45
C ARG A 225 -12.55 -9.44 2.93
N TYR A 226 -12.53 -10.69 2.46
CA TYR A 226 -12.69 -11.01 1.05
C TYR A 226 -14.09 -10.65 0.52
N CYS A 227 -15.14 -10.89 1.30
CA CYS A 227 -16.50 -10.48 0.95
C CYS A 227 -16.63 -8.97 0.82
N ILE A 228 -15.97 -8.19 1.71
CA ILE A 228 -15.88 -6.73 1.59
C ILE A 228 -15.19 -6.35 0.29
N GLU A 229 -13.98 -6.85 0.06
CA GLU A 229 -13.20 -6.54 -1.13
C GLU A 229 -13.96 -6.84 -2.43
N ARG A 230 -14.61 -8.01 -2.51
CA ARG A 230 -15.44 -8.40 -3.65
C ARG A 230 -16.68 -7.53 -3.79
N SER A 231 -17.39 -7.25 -2.70
CA SER A 231 -18.58 -6.40 -2.71
C SER A 231 -18.25 -4.98 -3.17
N VAL A 232 -17.15 -4.40 -2.70
CA VAL A 232 -16.67 -3.08 -3.14
C VAL A 232 -16.33 -3.09 -4.62
N ALA A 233 -15.62 -4.12 -5.09
CA ALA A 233 -15.27 -4.23 -6.51
C ALA A 233 -16.51 -4.32 -7.40
N HIS A 234 -17.51 -5.13 -7.07
CA HIS A 234 -18.77 -5.22 -7.83
C HIS A 234 -19.62 -3.94 -7.67
N CYS A 235 -19.59 -3.40 -6.44
CA CYS A 235 -20.02 -2.12 -5.88
C CYS A 235 -19.72 -0.84 -6.66
N ALA A 236 -18.58 -0.77 -7.33
CA ALA A 236 -18.08 0.48 -7.90
C ALA A 236 -18.65 0.74 -9.29
N ASP A 237 -18.80 2.00 -9.69
CA ASP A 237 -19.21 2.32 -11.07
C ASP A 237 -18.02 2.05 -12.00
N VAL A 238 -16.83 2.50 -11.60
CA VAL A 238 -15.57 2.21 -12.28
C VAL A 238 -14.64 1.44 -11.34
N PHE A 239 -14.15 0.29 -11.80
CA PHE A 239 -13.17 -0.53 -11.09
C PHE A 239 -11.82 -0.51 -11.81
N THR A 240 -10.75 -0.18 -11.10
CA THR A 240 -9.40 -0.11 -11.67
C THR A 240 -8.36 -0.82 -10.80
N THR A 241 -7.25 -1.19 -11.42
CA THR A 241 -6.08 -1.78 -10.75
C THR A 241 -4.82 -1.00 -11.09
N VAL A 242 -3.74 -1.19 -10.32
CA VAL A 242 -2.46 -0.49 -10.59
C VAL A 242 -1.56 -1.17 -11.62
N SER A 243 -1.87 -2.42 -12.00
CA SER A 243 -1.10 -3.16 -13.00
C SER A 243 -1.97 -4.14 -13.77
N HIS A 244 -1.48 -4.54 -14.95
CA HIS A 244 -2.13 -5.59 -15.76
C HIS A 244 -2.12 -6.96 -15.08
N ILE A 245 -1.08 -7.29 -14.31
CA ILE A 245 -1.05 -8.56 -13.58
C ILE A 245 -2.10 -8.58 -12.47
N THR A 246 -2.25 -7.47 -11.73
CA THR A 246 -3.31 -7.31 -10.73
C THR A 246 -4.70 -7.30 -11.37
N ALA A 247 -4.82 -6.83 -12.62
CA ALA A 247 -6.07 -6.89 -13.37
C ALA A 247 -6.47 -8.33 -13.68
N TYR A 248 -5.53 -9.14 -14.17
CA TYR A 248 -5.71 -10.56 -14.40
C TYR A 248 -6.05 -11.32 -13.11
N GLU A 249 -5.38 -10.99 -12.00
CA GLU A 249 -5.72 -11.53 -10.69
C GLU A 249 -7.14 -11.19 -10.26
N SER A 250 -7.55 -9.93 -10.41
CA SER A 250 -8.86 -9.44 -9.99
C SER A 250 -10.00 -10.07 -10.80
N GLU A 251 -9.79 -10.29 -12.09
CA GLU A 251 -10.77 -10.98 -12.96
C GLU A 251 -11.14 -12.36 -12.41
N HIS A 252 -10.15 -13.13 -11.95
CA HIS A 252 -10.36 -14.49 -11.45
C HIS A 252 -10.70 -14.53 -9.95
N LEU A 253 -10.05 -13.71 -9.12
CA LEU A 253 -10.23 -13.75 -7.68
C LEU A 253 -11.47 -12.98 -7.25
N ARG A 254 -11.76 -11.81 -7.85
CA ARG A 254 -12.92 -10.98 -7.48
C ARG A 254 -14.11 -11.16 -8.42
N LYS A 255 -13.95 -11.93 -9.50
CA LYS A 255 -14.99 -12.22 -10.51
C LYS A 255 -15.51 -10.93 -11.19
N ARG A 256 -14.68 -9.89 -11.27
CA ARG A 256 -14.94 -8.66 -12.02
C ARG A 256 -13.65 -8.25 -12.71
N LYS A 257 -13.70 -8.09 -14.04
CA LYS A 257 -12.61 -7.52 -14.81
C LYS A 257 -12.54 -6.01 -14.55
N PRO A 258 -11.35 -5.44 -14.25
CA PRO A 258 -11.22 -3.99 -14.14
C PRO A 258 -11.47 -3.28 -15.47
N ASP A 259 -12.06 -2.10 -15.38
CA ASP A 259 -12.36 -1.21 -16.49
C ASP A 259 -11.09 -0.52 -17.03
N GLY A 260 -10.04 -0.41 -16.21
CA GLY A 260 -8.77 0.18 -16.60
C GLY A 260 -7.63 -0.07 -15.62
N VAL A 261 -6.42 0.31 -16.04
CA VAL A 261 -5.20 0.22 -15.23
C VAL A 261 -4.68 1.64 -14.97
N LEU A 262 -4.46 1.95 -13.69
CA LEU A 262 -3.91 3.22 -13.20
C LEU A 262 -2.52 2.99 -12.60
N PRO A 263 -1.45 2.97 -13.43
CA PRO A 263 -0.10 2.69 -12.94
C PRO A 263 0.39 3.78 -11.98
N ASN A 264 1.11 3.37 -10.94
CA ASN A 264 1.64 4.30 -9.94
C ASN A 264 2.72 5.20 -10.56
N GLY A 265 2.45 6.51 -10.56
CA GLY A 265 3.40 7.53 -10.97
C GLY A 265 4.33 7.98 -9.83
N LEU A 266 5.49 8.51 -10.21
CA LEU A 266 6.42 9.17 -9.30
C LEU A 266 6.72 10.58 -9.82
N ASN A 267 6.94 11.52 -8.91
CA ASN A 267 7.46 12.83 -9.27
C ASN A 267 8.93 12.67 -9.64
N VAL A 268 9.18 12.48 -10.93
CA VAL A 268 10.54 12.44 -11.46
C VAL A 268 11.08 13.87 -11.44
N VAL A 269 11.88 14.19 -10.43
CA VAL A 269 12.71 15.38 -10.44
C VAL A 269 13.67 15.21 -11.61
N LYS A 270 13.35 15.83 -12.75
CA LYS A 270 14.24 15.86 -13.90
C LYS A 270 15.45 16.68 -13.47
N PHE A 271 16.56 16.02 -13.16
CA PHE A 271 17.84 16.69 -12.97
C PHE A 271 18.07 17.60 -14.17
N GLN A 272 18.31 18.89 -13.92
CA GLN A 272 18.47 19.87 -15.00
C GLN A 272 19.69 19.55 -15.88
N ALA A 273 20.63 18.73 -15.38
CA ALA A 273 21.77 18.25 -16.16
C ALA A 273 22.00 16.74 -16.00
N MET A 274 21.93 16.01 -17.13
CA MET A 274 22.11 14.54 -17.19
C MET A 274 23.44 14.05 -16.60
N HIS A 275 24.49 14.89 -16.60
CA HIS A 275 25.82 14.53 -16.08
C HIS A 275 25.89 14.53 -14.54
N GLU A 276 24.98 15.23 -13.86
CA GLU A 276 24.97 15.29 -12.40
C GLU A 276 24.67 13.91 -11.79
N PHE A 277 23.78 13.13 -12.41
CA PHE A 277 23.50 11.76 -12.00
C PHE A 277 24.73 10.84 -12.10
N GLN A 278 25.57 11.02 -13.13
CA GLN A 278 26.81 10.25 -13.28
C GLN A 278 27.84 10.61 -12.21
N ASN A 279 27.95 11.89 -11.85
CA ASN A 279 28.82 12.35 -10.77
C ASN A 279 28.36 11.81 -9.41
N LEU A 280 27.05 11.82 -9.16
CA LEU A 280 26.46 11.22 -7.97
C LEU A 280 26.71 9.70 -7.92
N HIS A 281 26.61 9.00 -9.06
CA HIS A 281 26.95 7.59 -9.15
C HIS A 281 28.41 7.32 -8.76
N LEU A 282 29.38 8.07 -9.31
CA LEU A 282 30.79 7.91 -8.96
C LEU A 282 31.06 8.17 -7.47
N THR A 283 30.45 9.22 -6.93
CA THR A 283 30.58 9.59 -5.51
C THR A 283 29.99 8.52 -4.59
N ALA A 284 28.82 7.98 -4.93
CA ALA A 284 28.20 6.90 -4.17
C ALA A 284 28.98 5.58 -4.30
N LYS A 285 29.45 5.25 -5.52
CA LYS A 285 30.29 4.07 -5.78
C LYS A 285 31.58 4.12 -4.95
N ALA A 286 32.22 5.28 -4.83
CA ALA A 286 33.41 5.44 -3.99
C ALA A 286 33.15 5.07 -2.51
N LYS A 287 32.00 5.45 -1.96
CA LYS A 287 31.61 5.06 -0.59
C LYS A 287 31.40 3.54 -0.45
N ILE A 288 30.81 2.91 -1.46
CA ILE A 288 30.62 1.45 -1.48
C ILE A 288 31.98 0.76 -1.59
N ASN A 289 32.89 1.26 -2.43
CA ASN A 289 34.25 0.77 -2.55
C ASN A 289 34.96 0.78 -1.19
N ASP A 290 34.87 1.87 -0.43
CA ASP A 290 35.47 1.98 0.90
C ASP A 290 34.92 0.92 1.87
N PHE A 291 33.60 0.73 1.87
CA PHE A 291 32.95 -0.32 2.66
C PHE A 291 33.43 -1.72 2.26
N VAL A 292 33.51 -2.02 0.96
CA VAL A 292 33.96 -3.32 0.46
C VAL A 292 35.43 -3.58 0.81
N ARG A 293 36.30 -2.57 0.76
CA ARG A 293 37.70 -2.71 1.21
C ARG A 293 37.79 -3.08 2.69
N GLY A 294 36.96 -2.47 3.53
CA GLY A 294 36.87 -2.81 4.95
C GLY A 294 36.31 -4.21 5.18
N HIS A 295 35.23 -4.57 4.48
CA HIS A 295 34.57 -5.85 4.64
C HIS A 295 35.44 -7.04 4.19
N PHE A 296 36.18 -6.89 3.09
CA PHE A 296 37.08 -7.91 2.56
C PHE A 296 38.52 -7.72 3.03
N TYR A 297 38.75 -7.08 4.18
CA TYR A 297 40.10 -6.91 4.72
C TYR A 297 40.78 -8.28 4.92
N GLY A 298 42.00 -8.44 4.39
CA GLY A 298 42.73 -9.71 4.37
C GLY A 298 42.37 -10.66 3.21
N HIS A 299 41.27 -10.42 2.51
CA HIS A 299 40.77 -11.19 1.36
C HIS A 299 40.47 -10.32 0.13
N TYR A 300 41.03 -9.11 0.08
CA TYR A 300 40.86 -8.17 -1.02
C TYR A 300 41.79 -8.54 -2.18
N ASP A 301 41.33 -9.47 -3.03
CA ASP A 301 42.12 -10.08 -4.10
C ASP A 301 41.50 -9.86 -5.50
N PHE A 302 40.74 -8.78 -5.65
CA PHE A 302 40.01 -8.40 -6.86
C PHE A 302 40.05 -6.89 -7.12
N ASP A 303 39.81 -6.51 -8.38
CA ASP A 303 39.82 -5.11 -8.82
C ASP A 303 38.42 -4.47 -8.73
N LEU A 304 38.30 -3.39 -7.97
CA LEU A 304 37.05 -2.64 -7.78
C LEU A 304 36.61 -1.84 -9.02
N ASP A 305 37.53 -1.48 -9.90
CA ASP A 305 37.18 -0.78 -11.14
C ASP A 305 36.42 -1.72 -12.09
N ASN A 306 36.77 -3.01 -12.08
CA ASN A 306 36.09 -4.08 -12.81
C ASN A 306 35.09 -4.89 -11.95
N THR A 307 34.62 -4.32 -10.82
CA THR A 307 33.61 -4.94 -9.97
C THR A 307 32.24 -4.28 -10.17
N LEU A 308 31.20 -5.10 -10.32
CA LEU A 308 29.81 -4.67 -10.39
C LEU A 308 29.11 -4.89 -9.06
N TYR A 309 28.33 -3.89 -8.63
CA TYR A 309 27.47 -3.96 -7.45
C TYR A 309 26.04 -4.26 -7.85
N MET A 310 25.54 -5.42 -7.44
CA MET A 310 24.15 -5.82 -7.64
C MET A 310 23.45 -5.79 -6.29
N PHE A 311 22.23 -5.26 -6.21
CA PHE A 311 21.47 -5.27 -4.96
C PHE A 311 19.99 -5.49 -5.20
N THR A 312 19.34 -6.09 -4.21
CA THR A 312 17.88 -6.16 -4.08
C THR A 312 17.48 -5.50 -2.77
N ALA A 313 16.33 -4.84 -2.74
CA ALA A 313 15.82 -4.14 -1.57
C ALA A 313 14.29 -4.21 -1.51
N GLY A 314 13.76 -4.23 -0.28
CA GLY A 314 12.33 -4.11 -0.02
C GLY A 314 11.89 -4.81 1.25
N ARG A 315 10.56 -4.98 1.41
CA ARG A 315 10.00 -5.71 2.56
C ARG A 315 10.48 -7.17 2.56
N TYR A 316 10.69 -7.73 3.75
CA TYR A 316 11.15 -9.09 3.92
C TYR A 316 10.07 -10.11 3.51
N GLU A 317 10.14 -10.50 2.24
CA GLU A 317 9.28 -11.52 1.64
C GLU A 317 10.17 -12.57 0.97
N TYR A 318 10.78 -13.45 1.79
CA TYR A 318 11.85 -14.37 1.38
C TYR A 318 11.58 -15.09 0.05
N ARG A 319 10.40 -15.67 -0.13
CA ARG A 319 10.04 -16.36 -1.38
C ARG A 319 9.77 -15.44 -2.55
N ARG A 320 9.16 -14.27 -2.33
CA ARG A 320 8.78 -13.35 -3.41
C ARG A 320 9.98 -12.59 -3.96
N ARG A 321 10.96 -12.27 -3.11
CA ARG A 321 12.06 -11.36 -3.45
C ARG A 321 13.45 -11.98 -3.33
N VAL A 322 13.73 -12.68 -2.22
CA VAL A 322 15.09 -13.08 -1.85
C VAL A 322 15.52 -14.37 -2.58
N TRP A 323 14.69 -15.41 -2.57
CA TRP A 323 15.00 -16.71 -3.18
C TRP A 323 15.23 -16.63 -4.69
N THR A 324 14.40 -15.88 -5.42
CA THR A 324 14.53 -15.74 -6.87
C THR A 324 15.82 -15.02 -7.25
N CYS A 325 16.24 -14.03 -6.47
CA CYS A 325 17.50 -13.31 -6.69
C CYS A 325 18.70 -14.22 -6.42
N SER A 326 18.75 -14.89 -5.26
CA SER A 326 19.89 -15.76 -4.91
C SER A 326 20.05 -16.96 -5.85
N SER A 327 18.94 -17.58 -6.27
CA SER A 327 18.98 -18.72 -7.20
C SER A 327 19.37 -18.34 -8.64
N SER A 328 19.09 -17.11 -9.09
CA SER A 328 19.47 -16.62 -10.42
C SER A 328 20.90 -16.06 -10.49
N LEU A 329 21.46 -15.65 -9.36
CA LEU A 329 22.87 -15.25 -9.25
C LEU A 329 23.82 -16.46 -9.28
N TRP A 330 23.38 -17.63 -8.80
CA TRP A 330 24.19 -18.84 -8.77
C TRP A 330 24.75 -19.28 -10.14
N PRO A 331 23.99 -19.29 -11.25
CA PRO A 331 24.53 -19.52 -12.58
C PRO A 331 25.44 -18.40 -13.11
N MET A 332 25.23 -17.14 -12.71
CA MET A 332 26.04 -16.00 -13.15
C MET A 332 27.47 -16.05 -12.59
N HIS A 333 27.66 -16.70 -11.44
CA HIS A 333 28.96 -16.97 -10.84
C HIS A 333 29.86 -17.91 -11.66
N GLN A 334 29.39 -18.42 -12.82
CA GLN A 334 30.18 -19.20 -13.79
C GLN A 334 30.83 -18.32 -14.89
N GLY A 335 30.62 -17.01 -14.90
CA GLY A 335 31.25 -16.05 -15.83
C GLY A 335 32.58 -15.45 -15.33
N GLU A 336 33.32 -14.75 -16.20
CA GLU A 336 34.65 -14.16 -15.91
C GLU A 336 34.63 -12.87 -15.04
N GLN A 337 33.46 -12.31 -14.71
CA GLN A 337 33.35 -11.08 -13.92
C GLN A 337 32.97 -11.35 -12.46
N ILE A 338 33.65 -10.67 -11.53
CA ILE A 338 33.32 -10.71 -10.10
C ILE A 338 32.16 -9.75 -9.85
N GLY A 339 30.96 -10.29 -9.62
CA GLY A 339 29.81 -9.55 -9.14
C GLY A 339 29.75 -9.60 -7.62
N ILE A 340 29.75 -8.45 -6.95
CA ILE A 340 29.41 -8.38 -5.52
C ILE A 340 27.91 -8.14 -5.45
N THR A 341 27.20 -9.17 -4.97
CA THR A 341 25.80 -9.01 -4.60
C THR A 341 25.72 -8.49 -3.18
N LEU A 342 25.17 -7.29 -3.04
CA LEU A 342 24.78 -6.69 -1.79
C LEU A 342 23.27 -6.93 -1.62
N ASN A 343 22.91 -7.99 -0.91
CA ASN A 343 21.51 -8.12 -0.49
C ASN A 343 21.27 -7.12 0.64
N GLY A 344 20.55 -6.03 0.34
CA GLY A 344 20.16 -5.04 1.32
C GLY A 344 18.82 -5.41 1.91
N ASP A 345 18.84 -6.14 3.02
CA ASP A 345 17.67 -6.29 3.87
C ASP A 345 17.52 -5.00 4.70
N TRP A 346 16.88 -3.99 4.11
CA TRP A 346 16.60 -2.74 4.82
C TRP A 346 15.43 -2.95 5.78
N ALA A 347 15.78 -3.17 7.06
CA ALA A 347 14.95 -3.30 8.25
C ALA A 347 14.24 -4.65 8.45
N ILE A 348 14.89 -5.55 9.20
CA ILE A 348 14.27 -6.69 9.88
C ILE A 348 14.57 -6.55 11.38
N PRO A 349 13.57 -6.51 12.28
CA PRO A 349 13.79 -6.83 13.68
C PRO A 349 14.06 -8.34 13.77
N TYR A 350 15.29 -8.71 14.09
CA TYR A 350 15.66 -10.09 14.41
C TYR A 350 16.15 -10.13 15.86
N ASP A 351 15.64 -11.04 16.67
CA ASP A 351 16.10 -11.23 18.05
C ASP A 351 17.43 -12.00 18.03
N ASP A 352 18.50 -11.28 18.35
CA ASP A 352 19.89 -11.74 18.27
C ASP A 352 20.37 -12.38 19.59
N SER A 353 19.44 -12.78 20.48
CA SER A 353 19.76 -13.45 21.73
C SER A 353 20.33 -14.87 21.50
N PRO A 354 21.38 -15.29 22.25
CA PRO A 354 22.02 -16.60 22.06
C PRO A 354 21.10 -17.82 22.25
N GLU A 355 19.93 -17.63 22.85
CA GLU A 355 18.98 -18.69 23.22
C GLU A 355 18.05 -19.13 22.07
N SER A 356 17.99 -18.38 20.96
CA SER A 356 17.05 -18.65 19.84
C SER A 356 17.51 -19.75 18.87
N LYS A 357 18.69 -20.37 19.07
CA LYS A 357 19.23 -21.43 18.19
C LYS A 357 18.58 -22.81 18.37
N SER A 358 17.64 -22.97 19.30
CA SER A 358 16.89 -24.21 19.45
C SER A 358 15.40 -23.94 19.71
N HIS A 359 14.59 -24.25 18.69
CA HIS A 359 13.12 -24.38 18.68
C HIS A 359 12.25 -23.15 18.38
N THR A 360 11.45 -23.33 17.33
CA THR A 360 10.08 -22.83 17.01
C THR A 360 9.56 -21.56 17.70
N TYR A 361 9.26 -20.55 16.86
CA TYR A 361 8.44 -19.32 17.05
C TYR A 361 7.75 -19.10 18.40
N PRO A 362 7.84 -17.85 18.92
CA PRO A 362 6.66 -16.99 18.92
C PRO A 362 6.91 -15.52 18.54
N LEU A 363 5.83 -14.87 18.09
CA LEU A 363 5.69 -13.44 17.83
C LEU A 363 5.75 -12.63 19.14
N SER A 364 6.75 -11.75 19.29
CA SER A 364 6.67 -10.39 19.88
C SER A 364 8.06 -9.91 20.33
N ALA A 365 8.64 -8.94 19.61
CA ALA A 365 9.73 -8.10 20.13
C ALA A 365 9.84 -6.79 19.32
N ALA A 366 10.19 -5.71 20.00
CA ALA A 366 10.28 -4.33 19.53
C ALA A 366 11.34 -4.12 18.42
N PRO A 367 11.23 -3.07 17.59
CA PRO A 367 12.09 -2.92 16.42
C PRO A 367 13.51 -2.47 16.81
N SER A 368 14.49 -3.35 16.64
CA SER A 368 15.89 -2.97 16.42
C SER A 368 16.14 -2.88 14.91
N THR A 369 16.85 -1.83 14.49
CA THR A 369 17.24 -1.57 13.10
C THR A 369 18.66 -2.07 12.88
N ASP A 370 18.83 -3.37 12.63
CA ASP A 370 20.13 -3.93 12.24
C ASP A 370 20.15 -4.23 10.72
N LEU A 371 21.27 -3.87 10.07
CA LEU A 371 21.52 -4.05 8.64
C LEU A 371 22.22 -5.41 8.43
N HIS A 372 21.60 -6.30 7.65
CA HIS A 372 22.24 -7.56 7.24
C HIS A 372 22.66 -7.49 5.77
N VAL A 373 23.95 -7.73 5.51
CA VAL A 373 24.51 -7.79 4.16
C VAL A 373 25.08 -9.19 3.93
N LEU A 374 24.46 -9.94 3.01
CA LEU A 374 24.97 -11.22 2.55
C LEU A 374 25.93 -10.99 1.38
N PHE A 375 27.18 -11.41 1.54
CA PHE A 375 28.19 -11.37 0.49
C PHE A 375 28.44 -12.78 -0.04
N GLN A 376 28.44 -12.92 -1.37
CA GLN A 376 28.86 -14.15 -2.03
C GLN A 376 29.91 -13.80 -3.09
N THR A 377 31.13 -14.29 -2.90
CA THR A 377 32.22 -14.20 -3.89
C THR A 377 32.44 -15.58 -4.50
N SER A 378 32.53 -15.66 -5.83
CA SER A 378 33.02 -16.87 -6.52
C SER A 378 34.36 -16.57 -7.16
N LYS A 379 35.37 -17.38 -6.86
CA LYS A 379 36.60 -17.51 -7.66
C LYS A 379 36.70 -18.94 -8.17
N LEU A 380 36.66 -19.12 -9.49
CA LEU A 380 37.08 -20.37 -10.13
C LEU A 380 38.60 -20.35 -10.24
N LEU A 381 39.29 -21.03 -9.33
CA LEU A 381 40.66 -21.48 -9.60
C LEU A 381 40.56 -22.77 -10.42
N ASN A 382 41.06 -22.70 -11.66
CA ASN A 382 41.26 -23.86 -12.54
C ASN A 382 42.19 -24.88 -11.86
N THR A 383 41.61 -25.86 -11.15
CA THR A 383 42.30 -27.09 -10.75
C THR A 383 41.39 -28.27 -11.05
N PRO A 384 41.80 -29.22 -11.91
CA PRO A 384 41.04 -30.43 -12.15
C PRO A 384 41.21 -31.34 -10.93
N TRP A 385 40.10 -31.93 -10.47
CA TRP A 385 39.98 -32.93 -9.39
C TRP A 385 39.95 -32.40 -7.95
N MET A 386 38.75 -32.26 -7.37
CA MET A 386 38.33 -32.84 -6.07
C MET A 386 36.88 -32.44 -5.69
N SER A 387 36.26 -33.30 -4.87
CA SER A 387 34.86 -33.44 -4.42
C SER A 387 34.04 -32.19 -4.01
N PRO A 388 32.69 -32.31 -3.95
CA PRO A 388 31.77 -31.23 -3.57
C PRO A 388 31.81 -30.97 -2.06
N SER A 389 32.84 -30.28 -1.59
CA SER A 389 32.96 -29.85 -0.20
C SER A 389 33.85 -28.60 -0.13
N ARG A 390 33.30 -27.45 -0.55
CA ARG A 390 33.81 -26.14 -0.14
C ARG A 390 32.68 -25.36 0.53
N GLN A 391 32.94 -24.96 1.76
CA GLN A 391 32.01 -24.31 2.67
C GLN A 391 31.52 -22.98 2.10
N VAL A 392 30.22 -22.75 2.22
CA VAL A 392 29.62 -21.41 2.20
C VAL A 392 30.00 -20.77 3.54
N GLU A 393 30.88 -19.77 3.54
CA GLU A 393 31.05 -18.93 4.72
C GLU A 393 29.90 -17.93 4.79
N MET A 394 28.90 -18.22 5.64
CA MET A 394 27.90 -17.26 6.05
C MET A 394 28.46 -16.44 7.21
N THR A 395 28.88 -15.21 6.94
CA THR A 395 29.28 -14.26 8.00
C THR A 395 28.26 -13.14 8.12
N SER A 396 27.50 -13.14 9.23
CA SER A 396 26.61 -12.06 9.65
C SER A 396 27.36 -11.12 10.60
N PHE A 397 27.34 -9.82 10.34
CA PHE A 397 27.85 -8.82 11.30
C PHE A 397 26.89 -7.64 11.43
N LYS A 398 26.78 -7.13 12.66
CA LYS A 398 26.11 -5.87 13.00
C LYS A 398 26.91 -4.68 12.46
N ALA A 399 26.29 -3.84 11.66
CA ALA A 399 26.83 -2.51 11.36
C ALA A 399 26.51 -1.57 12.53
N ALA A 400 27.53 -0.91 13.08
CA ALA A 400 27.39 0.09 14.14
C ALA A 400 26.82 1.42 13.64
#